data_AF-A0A059LIL0-F1
#
_entry.id   AF-A0A059LIL0-F1
#
_cell.length_a   1.000
_cell.length_b   1.000
_cell.length_c   1.000
_cell.angle_alpha   90.00
_cell.angle_beta   90.00
_cell.angle_gamma   90.00
#
_symmetry.space_group_name_H-M   'P 1'
#
loop_
_entity.id
_entity.type
_entity.pdbx_description
1 polymer ?
#
loop_
_entity_poly.entity_id
_entity_poly.type
_entity_poly.pdbx_seq_one_letter_code
_entity_poly.pdbx_strand_id
1 'polypeptide(L)'
;AVRQAVERAGRAAEAGESFAVARLGEGLDGKALQEAFAAVAKVHPMLPMLLVAPTDADKASVFAGVPAELSKKLSAGDWLKAALGALGGKGGGKPTAAQGVAQGANEKLDDAVAAAEQLAKLKL
;
A
#
# COMPACT_ATOMS: atom_id res chain seq x y z
N ALA A 1 3.38 -0.88 -13.02
CA ALA A 1 2.81 -0.31 -11.79
C ALA A 1 1.32 0.01 -11.90
N VAL A 2 0.94 1.06 -12.66
CA VAL A 2 -0.43 1.58 -12.72
C VAL A 2 -1.47 0.52 -13.09
N ARG A 3 -1.26 -0.20 -14.19
CA ARG A 3 -2.18 -1.25 -14.66
C ARG A 3 -2.42 -2.33 -13.59
N GLN A 4 -1.35 -2.86 -13.00
CA GLN A 4 -1.44 -3.89 -11.95
C GLN A 4 -2.22 -3.40 -10.72
N ALA A 5 -1.99 -2.15 -10.31
CA ALA A 5 -2.70 -1.55 -9.19
C ALA A 5 -4.21 -1.42 -9.50
N VAL A 6 -4.56 -0.90 -10.67
CA VAL A 6 -5.97 -0.75 -11.11
C VAL A 6 -6.65 -2.12 -11.24
N GLU A 7 -6.00 -3.12 -11.81
CA GLU A 7 -6.55 -4.48 -11.92
C GLU A 7 -6.78 -5.13 -10.54
N ARG A 8 -5.85 -4.96 -9.58
CA ARG A 8 -6.04 -5.48 -8.22
C ARG A 8 -7.16 -4.74 -7.48
N ALA A 9 -7.25 -3.42 -7.64
CA ALA A 9 -8.32 -2.62 -7.08
C ALA A 9 -9.69 -2.99 -7.66
N GLY A 10 -9.77 -3.21 -8.98
CA GLY A 10 -10.97 -3.68 -9.65
C GLY A 10 -11.44 -5.02 -9.08
N ARG A 11 -10.54 -6.00 -8.98
CA ARG A 11 -10.85 -7.29 -8.35
C ARG A 11 -11.31 -7.16 -6.90
N ALA A 12 -10.68 -6.28 -6.12
CA ALA A 12 -11.10 -6.04 -4.73
C ALA A 12 -12.51 -5.45 -4.68
N ALA A 13 -12.81 -4.49 -5.54
CA ALA A 13 -14.14 -3.88 -5.62
C ALA A 13 -15.21 -4.88 -6.08
N GLU A 14 -14.90 -5.73 -7.08
CA GLU A 14 -15.81 -6.78 -7.55
C GLU A 14 -16.05 -7.86 -6.50
N ALA A 15 -15.04 -8.18 -5.69
CA ALA A 15 -15.15 -9.11 -4.57
C ALA A 15 -15.82 -8.49 -3.32
N GLY A 16 -16.12 -7.19 -3.34
CA GLY A 16 -16.67 -6.47 -2.19
C GLY A 16 -15.69 -6.30 -1.02
N GLU A 17 -14.38 -6.33 -1.29
CA GLU A 17 -13.35 -6.08 -0.28
C GLU A 17 -13.34 -4.60 0.14
N SER A 18 -13.25 -4.35 1.45
CA SER A 18 -13.19 -2.99 2.02
C SER A 18 -11.85 -2.29 1.78
N PHE A 19 -10.82 -3.02 1.33
CA PHE A 19 -9.47 -2.54 1.09
C PHE A 19 -8.77 -3.40 0.04
N ALA A 20 -7.65 -2.92 -0.49
CA ALA A 20 -6.79 -3.71 -1.37
C ALA A 20 -5.31 -3.60 -0.96
N VAL A 21 -4.58 -4.69 -1.06
CA VAL A 21 -3.11 -4.69 -0.97
C VAL A 21 -2.54 -5.30 -2.24
N ALA A 22 -1.54 -4.65 -2.83
CA ALA A 22 -0.91 -5.13 -4.05
C ALA A 22 0.60 -5.05 -3.98
N ARG A 23 1.25 -6.15 -4.38
CA ARG A 23 2.66 -6.18 -4.75
C ARG A 23 2.80 -5.79 -6.22
N LEU A 24 3.60 -4.77 -6.50
CA LEU A 24 3.92 -4.35 -7.86
C LEU A 24 5.31 -4.88 -8.26
N GLY A 25 5.63 -4.74 -9.55
CA GLY A 25 6.91 -5.16 -10.12
C GLY A 25 8.13 -4.45 -9.52
N GLU A 26 9.32 -4.98 -9.84
CA GLU A 26 10.62 -4.46 -9.41
C GLU A 26 10.94 -3.08 -10.00
N GLY A 27 11.82 -2.34 -9.33
CA GLY A 27 12.34 -1.04 -9.78
C GLY A 27 11.35 0.12 -9.60
N LEU A 28 10.40 0.01 -8.67
CA LEU A 28 9.40 1.07 -8.44
C LEU A 28 9.71 1.89 -7.19
N ASP A 29 9.94 3.18 -7.40
CA ASP A 29 10.08 4.16 -6.33
C ASP A 29 8.73 4.63 -5.78
N GLY A 30 8.75 5.27 -4.60
CA GLY A 30 7.54 5.82 -3.96
C GLY A 30 6.70 6.72 -4.88
N LYS A 31 7.31 7.45 -5.82
CA LYS A 31 6.59 8.26 -6.81
C LYS A 31 5.76 7.42 -7.78
N ALA A 32 6.34 6.32 -8.30
CA ALA A 32 5.64 5.41 -9.19
C ALA A 32 4.47 4.71 -8.49
N LEU A 33 4.63 4.40 -7.19
CA LEU A 33 3.55 3.87 -6.36
C LEU A 33 2.44 4.90 -6.13
N GLN A 34 2.80 6.16 -5.86
CA GLN A 34 1.84 7.24 -5.71
C GLN A 34 1.03 7.45 -7.00
N GLU A 35 1.66 7.40 -8.17
CA GLU A 35 0.97 7.50 -9.47
C GLU A 35 0.02 6.31 -9.70
N ALA A 36 0.44 5.11 -9.32
CA ALA A 36 -0.41 3.92 -9.39
C ALA A 36 -1.63 4.04 -8.48
N PHE A 37 -1.45 4.51 -7.23
CA PHE A 37 -2.57 4.78 -6.32
C PHE A 37 -3.49 5.89 -6.87
N ALA A 38 -2.94 6.96 -7.42
CA ALA A 38 -3.74 8.05 -7.97
C ALA A 38 -4.64 7.59 -9.12
N ALA A 39 -4.17 6.65 -9.95
CA ALA A 39 -4.99 6.03 -10.98
C ALA A 39 -6.10 5.14 -10.40
N VAL A 40 -5.80 4.36 -9.35
CA VAL A 40 -6.81 3.58 -8.62
C VAL A 40 -7.88 4.49 -8.02
N ALA A 41 -7.48 5.56 -7.33
CA ALA A 41 -8.39 6.49 -6.68
C ALA A 41 -9.34 7.20 -7.67
N LYS A 42 -8.97 7.32 -8.96
CA LYS A 42 -9.87 7.83 -10.00
C LYS A 42 -11.01 6.87 -10.34
N VAL A 43 -10.76 5.57 -10.24
CA VAL A 43 -11.74 4.52 -10.57
C VAL A 43 -12.50 4.06 -9.33
N HIS A 44 -11.79 3.90 -8.21
CA HIS A 44 -12.28 3.44 -6.92
C HIS A 44 -11.92 4.44 -5.81
N PRO A 45 -12.58 5.61 -5.75
CA PRO A 45 -12.23 6.69 -4.82
C PRO A 45 -12.42 6.34 -3.34
N MET A 46 -13.25 5.33 -3.04
CA MET A 46 -13.55 4.87 -1.69
C MET A 46 -12.74 3.63 -1.27
N LEU A 47 -11.87 3.11 -2.13
CA LEU A 47 -11.08 1.93 -1.83
C LEU A 47 -9.71 2.33 -1.26
N PRO A 48 -9.45 2.09 0.04
CA PRO A 48 -8.11 2.22 0.61
C PRO A 48 -7.20 1.14 0.03
N MET A 49 -5.99 1.55 -0.34
CA MET A 49 -5.05 0.66 -1.00
C MET A 49 -3.61 0.86 -0.54
N LEU A 50 -2.93 -0.27 -0.29
CA LEU A 50 -1.51 -0.31 0.03
C LEU A 50 -0.74 -1.00 -1.10
N LEU A 51 0.35 -0.35 -1.50
CA LEU A 51 1.22 -0.75 -2.59
C LEU A 51 2.61 -1.04 -2.05
N VAL A 52 3.14 -2.21 -2.37
CA VAL A 52 4.51 -2.61 -2.04
C VAL A 52 5.24 -2.93 -3.33
N ALA A 53 6.48 -2.46 -3.47
CA ALA A 53 7.32 -2.85 -4.59
C ALA A 53 8.80 -2.98 -4.19
N PRO A 54 9.49 -4.03 -4.64
CA PRO A 54 10.93 -4.13 -4.54
C PRO A 54 11.64 -3.12 -5.45
N THR A 55 12.84 -2.70 -5.05
CA THR A 55 13.77 -1.88 -5.84
C THR A 55 15.13 -2.55 -5.92
N ASP A 56 15.96 -2.12 -6.87
CA ASP A 56 17.21 -2.77 -7.30
C ASP A 56 18.29 -2.94 -6.22
N ALA A 57 18.15 -2.32 -5.05
CA ALA A 57 19.17 -2.28 -4.01
C ALA A 57 18.81 -3.09 -2.74
N ASP A 58 18.05 -4.17 -2.89
CA ASP A 58 17.49 -4.95 -1.78
C ASP A 58 16.63 -4.06 -0.84
N LYS A 59 15.89 -3.15 -1.45
CA LYS A 59 14.97 -2.25 -0.74
C LYS A 59 13.57 -2.46 -1.26
N ALA A 60 12.59 -2.11 -0.43
CA ALA A 60 11.19 -2.10 -0.81
C ALA A 60 10.62 -0.70 -0.60
N SER A 61 9.98 -0.16 -1.61
CA SER A 61 9.13 1.02 -1.52
C SER A 61 7.73 0.59 -1.11
N VAL A 62 7.14 1.31 -0.14
CA VAL A 62 5.76 1.10 0.28
C VAL A 62 5.00 2.41 0.24
N PHE A 63 3.79 2.37 -0.30
CA PHE A 63 2.87 3.49 -0.34
C PHE A 63 1.50 3.06 0.15
N ALA A 64 0.96 3.76 1.13
CA ALA A 64 -0.39 3.55 1.66
C ALA A 64 -1.25 4.77 1.30
N GLY A 65 -2.36 4.53 0.60
CA GLY A 65 -3.35 5.54 0.26
C GLY A 65 -4.69 5.19 0.87
N VAL A 66 -5.28 6.12 1.62
CA VAL A 66 -6.58 5.95 2.27
C VAL A 66 -7.50 7.13 1.92
N PRO A 67 -8.75 6.88 1.52
CA PRO A 67 -9.74 7.93 1.30
C PRO A 67 -9.93 8.80 2.56
N ALA A 68 -10.18 10.10 2.38
CA ALA A 68 -10.35 11.04 3.49
C ALA A 68 -11.43 10.60 4.49
N GLU A 69 -12.53 10.04 3.99
CA GLU A 69 -13.65 9.47 4.76
C GLU A 69 -13.20 8.36 5.71
N LEU A 70 -12.26 7.52 5.27
CA LEU A 70 -11.74 6.36 6.01
C LEU A 70 -10.51 6.69 6.86
N SER A 71 -9.85 7.82 6.59
CA SER A 71 -8.61 8.23 7.26
C SER A 71 -8.72 8.37 8.79
N LYS A 72 -9.94 8.53 9.31
CA LYS A 72 -10.24 8.53 10.76
C LYS A 72 -10.27 7.13 11.38
N LYS A 73 -10.67 6.11 10.62
CA LYS A 73 -10.70 4.70 11.04
C LYS A 73 -9.35 4.03 10.79
N LEU A 74 -8.86 4.14 9.57
CA LEU A 74 -7.57 3.62 9.12
C LEU A 74 -6.69 4.77 8.68
N SER A 75 -5.68 5.13 9.46
CA SER A 75 -4.70 6.14 9.05
C SER A 75 -3.70 5.50 8.09
N ALA A 76 -3.45 6.13 6.93
CA ALA A 76 -2.42 5.68 6.00
C ALA A 76 -1.04 5.56 6.66
N GLY A 77 -0.73 6.46 7.60
CA GLY A 77 0.53 6.41 8.36
C GLY A 77 0.63 5.22 9.30
N ASP A 78 -0.48 4.83 9.95
CA ASP A 78 -0.52 3.64 10.81
C ASP A 78 -0.46 2.36 9.98
N TRP A 79 -1.19 2.35 8.86
CA TRP A 79 -1.22 1.23 7.93
C TRP A 79 0.14 0.94 7.30
N LEU A 80 0.82 2.01 6.88
CA LEU A 80 2.19 1.95 6.38
C LEU A 80 3.16 1.40 7.44
N LYS A 81 3.03 1.82 8.70
CA LYS A 81 3.92 1.36 9.78
C LYS A 81 3.77 -0.12 10.06
N ALA A 82 2.56 -0.68 9.97
CA ALA A 82 2.38 -2.12 10.09
C ALA A 82 3.12 -2.90 9.00
N ALA A 83 2.99 -2.47 7.74
CA ALA A 83 3.69 -3.06 6.61
C ALA A 83 5.23 -2.93 6.75
N LEU A 84 5.72 -1.72 7.07
CA LEU A 84 7.14 -1.45 7.24
C LEU A 84 7.73 -2.12 8.48
N GLY A 85 6.93 -2.35 9.53
CA GLY A 85 7.36 -3.06 10.73
C GLY A 85 7.82 -4.48 10.43
N ALA A 86 7.11 -5.19 9.56
CA ALA A 86 7.51 -6.51 9.08
C ALA A 86 8.83 -6.48 8.27
N LEU A 87 9.03 -5.41 7.51
CA LEU A 87 10.21 -5.21 6.67
C LEU A 87 11.42 -4.60 7.40
N GLY A 88 11.25 -4.09 8.63
CA GLY A 88 12.28 -3.28 9.32
C GLY A 88 12.50 -1.89 8.70
N GLY A 89 11.50 -1.36 7.99
CA GLY A 89 11.58 -0.09 7.27
C GLY A 89 11.17 1.15 8.07
N LYS A 90 11.31 2.32 7.44
CA LYS A 90 10.91 3.62 7.97
C LYS A 90 10.10 4.40 6.95
N GLY A 91 9.13 5.16 7.43
CA GLY A 91 8.21 5.92 6.59
C GLY A 91 7.33 6.87 7.37
N GLY A 92 6.58 7.70 6.63
CA GLY A 92 5.70 8.70 7.19
C GLY A 92 4.85 9.39 6.13
N GLY A 93 3.89 10.18 6.58
CA GLY A 93 3.02 10.94 5.71
C GLY A 93 1.78 11.45 6.43
N LYS A 94 0.77 11.80 5.63
CA LYS A 94 -0.53 12.29 6.08
C LYS A 94 -1.47 11.11 6.38
N PRO A 95 -2.58 11.34 7.12
CA PRO A 95 -3.58 10.30 7.39
C PRO A 95 -4.21 9.68 6.12
N THR A 96 -4.17 10.40 5.00
CA THR A 96 -4.71 9.97 3.70
C THR A 96 -3.67 9.35 2.77
N ALA A 97 -2.39 9.66 2.97
CA ALA A 97 -1.32 9.21 2.09
C ALA A 97 -0.01 9.16 2.86
N ALA A 98 0.62 7.99 2.90
CA ALA A 98 1.90 7.78 3.55
C ALA A 98 2.82 6.93 2.68
N GLN A 99 4.12 7.17 2.81
CA GLN A 99 5.13 6.45 2.04
C GLN A 99 6.33 6.10 2.92
N GLY A 100 7.03 5.04 2.55
CA GLY A 100 8.25 4.65 3.22
C GLY A 100 9.07 3.66 2.43
N VAL A 101 10.22 3.33 3.01
CA VAL A 101 11.21 2.43 2.42
C VAL A 101 11.72 1.48 3.49
N ALA A 102 11.96 0.24 3.09
CA ALA A 102 12.64 -0.76 3.90
C ALA A 102 13.87 -1.28 3.17
N GLN A 103 14.90 -1.69 3.91
CA GLN A 103 16.10 -2.35 3.38
C GLN A 103 16.08 -3.81 3.85
N GLY A 104 16.71 -4.76 3.14
CA GLY A 104 16.63 -6.17 3.54
C GLY A 104 15.23 -6.77 3.34
N ALA A 105 14.48 -6.22 2.38
CA ALA A 105 13.03 -6.34 2.35
C ALA A 105 12.48 -7.24 1.25
N ASN A 106 13.30 -7.61 0.26
CA ASN A 106 12.83 -8.34 -0.93
C ASN A 106 12.25 -9.73 -0.60
N GLU A 107 12.77 -10.39 0.43
CA GLU A 107 12.28 -11.70 0.90
C GLU A 107 11.10 -11.60 1.86
N LYS A 108 10.83 -10.41 2.41
CA LYS A 108 9.78 -10.17 3.42
C LYS A 108 8.58 -9.40 2.89
N LEU A 109 8.50 -9.19 1.58
CA LEU A 109 7.42 -8.44 0.95
C LEU A 109 6.06 -9.06 1.26
N ASP A 110 5.98 -10.39 1.29
CA ASP A 110 4.77 -11.13 1.62
C ASP A 110 4.36 -10.94 3.09
N ASP A 111 5.31 -10.87 4.03
CA ASP A 111 5.03 -10.50 5.43
C ASP A 111 4.48 -9.07 5.55
N ALA A 112 5.01 -8.13 4.75
CA ALA A 112 4.51 -6.75 4.72
C ALA A 112 3.07 -6.67 4.22
N VAL A 113 2.75 -7.44 3.17
CA VAL A 113 1.39 -7.56 2.63
C VAL A 113 0.48 -8.15 3.70
N ALA A 114 0.86 -9.27 4.32
CA ALA A 114 0.07 -9.91 5.37
C ALA A 114 -0.19 -8.97 6.57
N ALA A 115 0.85 -8.28 7.06
CA ALA A 115 0.73 -7.32 8.15
C ALA A 115 -0.20 -6.15 7.80
N ALA A 116 -0.12 -5.64 6.57
CA ALA A 116 -1.02 -4.61 6.07
C ALA A 116 -2.47 -5.10 6.03
N GLU A 117 -2.72 -6.29 5.47
CA GLU A 117 -4.07 -6.85 5.38
C GLU A 117 -4.69 -7.09 6.76
N GLN A 118 -3.90 -7.57 7.72
CA GLN A 118 -4.38 -7.78 9.09
C GLN A 118 -4.81 -6.47 9.75
N LEU A 119 -4.00 -5.41 9.63
CA LEU A 119 -4.37 -4.12 10.21
C LEU A 119 -5.60 -3.51 9.51
N ALA A 120 -5.70 -3.64 8.19
CA ALA A 120 -6.87 -3.17 7.44
C ALA A 120 -8.15 -3.91 7.87
N LYS A 121 -8.12 -5.24 7.99
CA LYS A 121 -9.24 -6.07 8.48
C LYS A 121 -9.68 -5.71 9.90
N LEU A 122 -8.76 -5.23 10.74
CA LEU A 122 -9.08 -4.84 12.12
C LEU A 122 -9.76 -3.45 12.18
N LYS A 123 -9.50 -2.58 11.21
CA LYS A 123 -9.89 -1.16 11.24
C LYS A 123 -11.09 -0.82 10.34
N LEU A 124 -11.39 -1.65 9.34
CA LEU A 124 -12.45 -1.45 8.34
C LEU A 124 -13.52 -2.54 8.47
#